data_AF-A0A8K0W9D9-F1
#
_entry.id   AF-A0A8K0W9D9-F1
#
_cell.length_a   1.000
_cell.length_b   1.000
_cell.length_c   1.000
_cell.angle_alpha   90.00
_cell.angle_beta   90.00
_cell.angle_gamma   90.00
#
_symmetry.space_group_name_H-M   'P 1'
#
loop_
_entity.id
_entity.type
_entity.pdbx_description
1 polymer ?
#
loop_
_entity_poly.entity_id
_entity_poly.type
_entity_poly.pdbx_seq_one_letter_code
_entity_poly.pdbx_strand_id
1 'polypeptide(L)'
;MMEVQSAFEKDFSFLKYQNADSIEDDRSVAVKRSAYWCYCGPLLDSDQETLPANLYEFESEVFTGSVRSKLIPFLKYINSLLDVKGIGHYFLTIRATTPTREFDHPRWHTDELFFAEAPKGVLPGTRLGLKSKTSQQKNTGTNWKICTTLLGPSTLFVPLEHQSSARAKQELARQAASTDHECLSLRCVGCAMAADAVRDELATTLEPFGREAAAMGECAVFKVGRDFGAVHSEPCMSHEASGRVFINVVPGTEDELKTLLVKWGMEFPRQWWVGGR
;
A
#
# COMPACT_ATOMS: atom_id res chain seq x y z
N MET A 1 -15.55 14.88 11.81
CA MET A 1 -14.19 15.27 12.29
C MET A 1 -13.68 14.37 13.42
N MET A 2 -14.45 14.08 14.48
CA MET A 2 -14.00 13.16 15.55
C MET A 2 -13.69 11.73 15.07
N GLU A 3 -14.52 11.14 14.21
CA GLU A 3 -14.28 9.78 13.66
C GLU A 3 -13.02 9.70 12.79
N VAL A 4 -12.72 10.77 12.05
CA VAL A 4 -11.51 10.87 11.23
C VAL A 4 -10.27 10.92 12.11
N GLN A 5 -10.35 11.64 13.24
CA GLN A 5 -9.21 11.78 14.15
C GLN A 5 -8.90 10.47 14.88
N SER A 6 -9.93 9.74 15.33
CA SER A 6 -9.76 8.43 15.98
C SER A 6 -9.27 7.34 15.01
N ALA A 7 -9.51 7.50 13.71
CA ALA A 7 -9.04 6.56 12.69
C ALA A 7 -7.51 6.40 12.69
N PHE A 8 -6.78 7.48 13.01
CA PHE A 8 -5.31 7.50 13.06
C PHE A 8 -4.73 7.01 14.39
N GLU A 9 -5.56 6.85 15.42
CA GLU A 9 -5.13 6.39 16.74
C GLU A 9 -5.00 4.86 16.79
N LYS A 10 -5.79 4.16 15.97
CA LYS A 10 -5.77 2.70 15.82
C LYS A 10 -4.66 2.23 14.90
N ASP A 11 -4.36 0.93 14.91
CA ASP A 11 -3.39 0.32 13.98
C ASP A 11 -3.91 0.41 12.53
N PHE A 12 -5.20 0.17 12.35
CA PHE A 12 -5.93 0.52 11.14
C PHE A 12 -7.40 0.87 11.43
N SER A 13 -8.04 1.53 10.47
CA SER A 13 -9.49 1.75 10.40
C SER A 13 -9.97 1.73 8.95
N PHE A 14 -11.20 1.30 8.73
CA PHE A 14 -11.89 1.50 7.44
C PHE A 14 -12.71 2.78 7.49
N LEU A 15 -12.56 3.61 6.46
CA LEU A 15 -13.27 4.87 6.32
C LEU A 15 -14.06 4.87 5.01
N LYS A 16 -15.34 5.21 5.12
CA LYS A 16 -16.24 5.32 3.98
C LYS A 16 -16.01 6.65 3.25
N TYR A 17 -15.76 6.57 1.95
CA TYR A 17 -15.66 7.74 1.07
C TYR A 17 -16.77 7.80 0.02
N GLN A 18 -17.46 6.68 -0.23
CA GLN A 18 -18.58 6.61 -1.17
C GLN A 18 -19.62 5.60 -0.68
N ASN A 19 -20.89 5.82 -1.01
CA ASN A 19 -21.95 4.84 -0.77
C ASN A 19 -21.85 3.73 -1.83
N ALA A 20 -21.97 2.47 -1.41
CA ALA A 20 -21.94 1.33 -2.32
C ALA A 20 -23.00 1.47 -3.44
N ASP A 21 -24.17 2.02 -3.12
CA ASP A 21 -25.27 2.24 -4.07
C ASP A 21 -24.98 3.29 -5.15
N SER A 22 -23.99 4.17 -4.92
CA SER A 22 -23.56 5.17 -5.92
C SER A 22 -22.33 4.73 -6.71
N ILE A 23 -21.84 3.51 -6.49
CA ILE A 23 -20.80 2.90 -7.31
C ILE A 23 -21.51 2.24 -8.49
N GLU A 24 -21.45 2.87 -9.65
CA GLU A 24 -21.90 2.23 -10.88
C GLU A 24 -21.13 0.91 -11.05
N ASP A 25 -21.87 -0.19 -11.22
CA ASP A 25 -21.34 -1.50 -11.61
C ASP A 25 -20.87 -1.40 -13.07
N ASP A 26 -19.75 -0.70 -13.27
CA ASP A 26 -19.15 -0.51 -14.57
C ASP A 26 -18.43 -1.80 -14.98
N ARG A 27 -19.22 -2.81 -15.35
CA ARG A 27 -18.78 -4.10 -15.89
C ARG A 27 -17.94 -3.96 -17.16
N SER A 28 -17.80 -2.75 -17.71
CA SER A 28 -16.97 -2.47 -18.88
C SER A 28 -15.48 -2.32 -18.53
N VAL A 29 -15.13 -2.15 -17.25
CA VAL A 29 -13.73 -1.93 -16.84
C VAL A 29 -13.06 -3.23 -16.39
N ALA A 30 -12.02 -3.62 -17.10
CA ALA A 30 -11.13 -4.73 -16.79
C ALA A 30 -9.66 -4.32 -17.02
N VAL A 31 -8.74 -4.99 -16.33
CA VAL A 31 -7.30 -4.81 -16.46
C VAL A 31 -6.79 -5.61 -17.66
N LYS A 32 -6.33 -4.93 -18.71
CA LYS A 32 -5.76 -5.53 -19.92
C LYS A 32 -4.34 -6.04 -19.70
N ARG A 33 -3.56 -5.32 -18.90
CA ARG A 33 -2.16 -5.65 -18.59
C ARG A 33 -1.80 -5.20 -17.19
N SER A 34 -0.90 -5.93 -16.54
CA SER A 34 -0.38 -5.52 -15.24
C SER A 34 0.53 -4.31 -15.41
N ALA A 35 0.31 -3.26 -14.62
CA ALA A 35 1.09 -2.02 -14.70
C ALA A 35 0.91 -1.22 -13.41
N TYR A 36 1.79 -0.24 -13.19
CA TYR A 36 1.58 0.74 -12.13
C TYR A 36 1.84 2.14 -12.63
N TRP A 37 1.05 3.08 -12.14
CA TRP A 37 1.24 4.51 -12.28
C TRP A 37 1.53 5.10 -10.92
N CYS A 38 2.47 6.04 -10.87
CA CYS A 38 3.00 6.65 -9.67
C CYS A 38 3.02 8.17 -9.84
N TYR A 39 2.64 8.87 -8.78
CA TYR A 39 2.73 10.31 -8.66
C TYR A 39 3.23 10.68 -7.26
N CYS A 40 4.29 11.47 -7.19
CA CYS A 40 4.88 11.95 -5.96
C CYS A 40 5.01 13.48 -6.05
N GLY A 41 4.21 14.20 -5.26
CA GLY A 41 4.06 15.64 -5.42
C GLY A 41 2.94 16.24 -4.56
N PRO A 42 2.56 17.50 -4.84
CA PRO A 42 1.39 18.15 -4.23
C PRO A 42 0.11 17.36 -4.46
N LEU A 43 -0.90 17.51 -3.61
CA LEU A 43 -2.20 16.87 -3.81
C LEU A 43 -2.73 17.18 -5.22
N LEU A 44 -3.06 16.15 -6.00
CA LEU A 44 -3.64 16.33 -7.32
C LEU A 44 -5.00 16.98 -7.17
N ASP A 45 -5.25 17.99 -7.97
CA ASP A 45 -6.59 18.52 -8.09
C ASP A 45 -7.53 17.44 -8.65
N SER A 46 -8.73 17.43 -8.10
CA SER A 46 -9.72 16.37 -8.29
C SER A 46 -10.67 16.64 -9.45
N ASP A 47 -10.41 17.71 -10.19
CA ASP A 47 -11.10 18.03 -11.43
C ASP A 47 -10.47 17.26 -12.60
N GLN A 48 -11.31 16.75 -13.50
CA GLN A 48 -10.84 15.88 -14.58
C GLN A 48 -9.78 16.56 -15.44
N GLU A 49 -9.96 17.85 -15.74
CA GLU A 49 -9.09 18.61 -16.63
C GLU A 49 -7.68 18.85 -16.06
N THR A 50 -7.48 18.65 -14.75
CA THR A 50 -6.21 18.94 -14.06
C THR A 50 -5.41 17.68 -13.71
N LEU A 51 -5.95 16.48 -13.96
CA LEU A 51 -5.21 15.24 -13.78
C LEU A 51 -4.05 15.14 -14.79
N PRO A 52 -2.92 14.51 -14.42
CA PRO A 52 -1.76 14.47 -15.30
C PRO A 52 -2.00 13.74 -16.62
N ALA A 53 -1.47 14.29 -17.72
CA ALA A 53 -1.59 13.70 -19.06
C ALA A 53 -1.14 12.23 -19.12
N ASN A 54 -0.06 11.85 -18.41
CA ASN A 54 0.45 10.48 -18.42
C ASN A 54 -0.46 9.47 -17.67
N LEU A 55 -1.40 9.95 -16.85
CA LEU A 55 -2.44 9.11 -16.25
C LEU A 55 -3.45 8.67 -17.30
N TYR A 56 -3.78 9.53 -18.26
CA TYR A 56 -4.64 9.20 -19.39
C TYR A 56 -3.99 8.18 -20.31
N GLU A 57 -2.69 8.34 -20.59
CA GLU A 57 -1.91 7.35 -21.33
C GLU A 57 -1.94 5.99 -20.61
N PHE A 58 -1.63 5.98 -19.31
CA PHE A 58 -1.71 4.78 -18.48
C PHE A 58 -3.11 4.14 -18.54
N GLU A 59 -4.18 4.91 -18.35
CA GLU A 59 -5.55 4.41 -18.36
C GLU A 59 -5.89 3.75 -19.70
N SER A 60 -5.55 4.43 -20.80
CA SER A 60 -5.81 3.95 -22.17
C SER A 60 -5.06 2.67 -22.51
N GLU A 61 -3.84 2.48 -21.99
CA GLU A 61 -3.03 1.28 -22.25
C GLU A 61 -3.41 0.11 -21.34
N VAL A 62 -3.88 0.40 -20.13
CA VAL A 62 -3.98 -0.59 -19.05
C VAL A 62 -5.40 -1.11 -18.84
N PHE A 63 -6.43 -0.33 -19.16
CA PHE A 63 -7.82 -0.72 -18.91
C PHE A 63 -8.67 -0.79 -20.18
N THR A 64 -9.73 -1.61 -20.17
CA THR A 64 -10.74 -1.66 -21.24
C THR A 64 -11.72 -0.49 -21.21
N GLY A 65 -11.87 0.16 -20.05
CA GLY A 65 -12.72 1.31 -19.83
C GLY A 65 -12.06 2.30 -18.86
N SER A 66 -12.82 3.31 -18.42
CA SER A 66 -12.30 4.39 -17.58
C SER A 66 -12.43 4.05 -16.09
N VAL A 67 -11.33 4.11 -15.34
CA VAL A 67 -11.33 4.01 -13.86
C VAL A 67 -11.54 5.37 -13.18
N ARG A 68 -11.48 6.48 -13.94
CA ARG A 68 -11.59 7.84 -13.40
C ARG A 68 -12.86 8.11 -12.60
N SER A 69 -14.01 7.55 -12.98
CA SER A 69 -15.29 7.73 -12.26
C SER A 69 -15.23 7.25 -10.81
N LYS A 70 -14.38 6.24 -10.53
CA LYS A 70 -14.13 5.69 -9.19
C LYS A 70 -12.92 6.34 -8.51
N LEU A 71 -11.91 6.74 -9.29
CA LEU A 71 -10.71 7.40 -8.78
C LEU A 71 -11.01 8.81 -8.23
N ILE A 72 -11.80 9.61 -8.95
CA ILE A 72 -12.03 11.02 -8.60
C ILE A 72 -12.73 11.19 -7.25
N PRO A 73 -13.82 10.47 -6.92
CA PRO A 73 -14.43 10.53 -5.59
C PRO A 73 -13.44 10.17 -4.49
N PHE A 74 -12.60 9.15 -4.72
CA PHE A 74 -11.55 8.77 -3.79
C PHE A 74 -10.52 9.90 -3.60
N LEU A 75 -10.02 10.51 -4.70
CA LEU A 75 -9.08 11.64 -4.64
C LEU A 75 -9.67 12.84 -3.87
N LYS A 76 -10.93 13.20 -4.13
CA LYS A 76 -11.65 14.26 -3.40
C LYS A 76 -11.65 13.99 -1.89
N TYR A 77 -11.99 12.77 -1.53
CA TYR A 77 -12.06 12.36 -0.13
C TYR A 77 -10.69 12.40 0.55
N ILE A 78 -9.67 11.78 -0.04
CA ILE A 78 -8.34 11.75 0.60
C ILE A 78 -7.72 13.13 0.65
N ASN A 79 -7.95 14.00 -0.34
CA ASN A 79 -7.40 15.35 -0.32
C ASN A 79 -8.01 16.14 0.85
N SER A 80 -9.33 16.05 1.05
CA SER A 80 -9.98 16.66 2.20
C SER A 80 -9.46 16.08 3.54
N LEU A 81 -9.26 14.77 3.60
CA LEU A 81 -8.71 14.10 4.77
C LEU A 81 -7.28 14.58 5.11
N LEU A 82 -6.43 14.75 4.09
CA LEU A 82 -5.05 15.20 4.24
C LEU A 82 -4.97 16.69 4.57
N ASP A 83 -5.84 17.51 3.99
CA ASP A 83 -5.94 18.94 4.27
C ASP A 83 -6.29 19.22 5.74
N VAL A 84 -7.25 18.48 6.30
CA VAL A 84 -7.58 18.54 7.75
C VAL A 84 -6.37 18.21 8.63
N LYS A 85 -5.43 17.41 8.13
CA LYS A 85 -4.20 17.02 8.81
C LYS A 85 -3.02 17.97 8.52
N GLY A 86 -3.24 19.02 7.72
CA GLY A 86 -2.20 19.95 7.29
C GLY A 86 -1.18 19.34 6.33
N ILE A 87 -1.55 18.29 5.60
CA ILE A 87 -0.66 17.58 4.66
C ILE A 87 -1.05 17.96 3.23
N GLY A 88 -0.16 18.67 2.55
CA GLY A 88 -0.35 19.11 1.16
C GLY A 88 0.33 18.24 0.10
N HIS A 89 0.95 17.12 0.47
CA HIS A 89 1.72 16.28 -0.44
C HIS A 89 1.53 14.79 -0.17
N TYR A 90 1.73 13.98 -1.20
CA TYR A 90 1.66 12.53 -1.10
C TYR A 90 2.49 11.80 -2.16
N PHE A 91 2.70 10.52 -1.93
CA PHE A 91 3.05 9.55 -2.95
C PHE A 91 1.84 8.66 -3.23
N LEU A 92 1.20 8.89 -4.37
CA LEU A 92 0.06 8.13 -4.89
C LEU A 92 0.54 7.06 -5.86
N THR A 93 0.02 5.85 -5.74
CA THR A 93 0.26 4.74 -6.68
C THR A 93 -1.06 4.09 -7.06
N ILE A 94 -1.27 3.89 -8.36
CA ILE A 94 -2.34 3.07 -8.91
C ILE A 94 -1.70 1.81 -9.48
N ARG A 95 -2.02 0.65 -8.92
CA ARG A 95 -1.52 -0.65 -9.36
C ARG A 95 -2.64 -1.43 -10.02
N ALA A 96 -2.50 -1.67 -11.31
CA ALA A 96 -3.35 -2.55 -12.08
C ALA A 96 -2.69 -3.93 -12.15
N THR A 97 -3.45 -4.96 -11.79
CA THR A 97 -2.96 -6.35 -11.84
C THR A 97 -3.96 -7.20 -12.62
N THR A 98 -3.47 -7.90 -13.64
CA THR A 98 -4.26 -8.90 -14.36
C THR A 98 -4.61 -10.06 -13.44
N PRO A 99 -5.63 -10.88 -13.79
CA PRO A 99 -5.93 -12.10 -13.05
C PRO A 99 -4.65 -12.95 -12.89
N THR A 100 -4.37 -13.39 -11.67
CA THR A 100 -3.14 -14.13 -11.36
C THR A 100 -3.31 -15.01 -10.14
N ARG A 101 -2.52 -16.08 -10.10
CA ARG A 101 -2.41 -17.04 -9.00
C ARG A 101 -1.32 -16.69 -8.00
N GLU A 102 -0.58 -15.60 -8.24
CA GLU A 102 0.54 -15.16 -7.39
C GLU A 102 0.13 -14.98 -5.92
N PHE A 103 -1.14 -14.65 -5.69
CA PHE A 103 -1.71 -14.32 -4.38
C PHE A 103 -2.67 -15.40 -3.87
N ASP A 104 -2.64 -16.61 -4.42
CA ASP A 104 -3.42 -17.75 -3.91
C ASP A 104 -3.07 -18.04 -2.44
N HIS A 105 -1.81 -17.78 -2.07
CA HIS A 105 -1.31 -17.84 -0.71
C HIS A 105 -1.20 -16.43 -0.10
N PRO A 106 -1.79 -16.19 1.08
CA PRO A 106 -1.66 -14.91 1.77
C PRO A 106 -0.19 -14.54 2.04
N ARG A 107 0.15 -13.28 1.81
CA ARG A 107 1.49 -12.72 2.02
C ARG A 107 1.43 -11.71 3.15
N TRP A 108 1.18 -12.21 4.36
CA TRP A 108 1.05 -11.38 5.54
C TRP A 108 2.34 -10.59 5.83
N HIS A 109 2.23 -9.26 5.78
CA HIS A 109 3.34 -8.36 6.02
C HIS A 109 2.91 -7.12 6.80
N THR A 110 3.90 -6.39 7.31
CA THR A 110 3.76 -5.01 7.76
C THR A 110 4.62 -4.15 6.86
N ASP A 111 4.12 -3.00 6.43
CA ASP A 111 4.94 -2.03 5.71
C ASP A 111 6.06 -1.48 6.61
N GLU A 112 7.17 -1.12 5.99
CA GLU A 112 8.27 -0.41 6.66
C GLU A 112 7.97 1.09 6.77
N LEU A 113 8.83 1.80 7.49
CA LEU A 113 8.79 3.25 7.55
C LEU A 113 9.37 3.85 6.26
N PHE A 114 8.53 4.45 5.42
CA PHE A 114 8.91 5.00 4.12
C PHE A 114 9.99 6.09 4.21
N PHE A 115 9.95 6.92 5.25
CA PHE A 115 10.85 8.07 5.41
C PHE A 115 12.00 7.81 6.39
N ALA A 116 12.12 6.59 6.94
CA ALA A 116 13.21 6.29 7.85
C ALA A 116 14.58 6.44 7.16
N GLU A 117 15.53 6.95 7.93
CA GLU A 117 16.92 6.96 7.50
C GLU A 117 17.44 5.52 7.43
N ALA A 118 18.08 5.22 6.30
CA ALA A 118 18.81 3.98 6.11
C ALA A 118 20.18 4.11 6.76
N PRO A 119 20.54 3.33 7.79
CA PRO A 119 21.92 3.30 8.26
C PRO A 119 22.83 2.90 7.09
N LYS A 120 23.79 3.76 6.74
CA LYS A 120 24.73 3.57 5.62
C LYS A 120 24.10 3.55 4.21
N GLY A 121 22.93 4.15 4.01
CA GLY A 121 22.29 4.22 2.69
C GLY A 121 21.67 2.90 2.21
N VAL A 122 21.63 1.86 3.06
CA VAL A 122 20.97 0.59 2.77
C VAL A 122 19.46 0.72 2.98
N LEU A 123 18.69 0.75 1.88
CA LEU A 123 17.23 0.82 1.94
C LEU A 123 16.66 -0.22 2.93
N PRO A 124 15.81 0.18 3.89
CA PRO A 124 15.19 -0.76 4.82
C PRO A 124 14.39 -1.83 4.07
N GLY A 125 14.39 -3.08 4.56
CA GLY A 125 13.70 -4.20 3.91
C GLY A 125 14.50 -4.91 2.80
N THR A 126 15.68 -4.44 2.42
CA THR A 126 16.57 -5.13 1.45
C THR A 126 17.39 -6.27 2.07
N ARG A 127 17.49 -6.33 3.41
CA ARG A 127 18.03 -7.46 4.15
C ARG A 127 16.96 -8.03 5.07
N LEU A 128 16.70 -9.33 4.98
CA LEU A 128 15.95 -10.05 6.02
C LEU A 128 16.60 -9.78 7.37
N GLY A 129 15.82 -9.33 8.35
CA GLY A 129 16.27 -9.10 9.71
C GLY A 129 16.68 -7.66 10.07
N LEU A 130 17.01 -6.78 9.11
CA LEU A 130 17.26 -5.37 9.47
C LEU A 130 15.93 -4.62 9.62
N LYS A 131 15.62 -4.22 10.86
CA LYS A 131 14.52 -3.31 11.17
C LYS A 131 14.91 -1.90 10.73
N SER A 132 13.98 -1.17 10.11
CA SER A 132 14.08 0.29 10.03
C SER A 132 14.30 0.82 11.44
N LYS A 133 15.46 1.43 11.72
CA LYS A 133 15.72 2.00 13.04
C LYS A 133 15.17 3.42 13.07
N THR A 134 14.25 3.71 13.97
CA THR A 134 13.91 5.08 14.35
C THR A 134 14.61 5.45 15.66
N SER A 135 15.11 6.68 15.73
CA SER A 135 15.57 7.30 16.98
C SER A 135 14.41 7.75 17.88
N GLN A 136 13.14 7.61 17.43
CA GLN A 136 11.97 8.11 18.14
C GLN A 136 10.88 7.03 18.27
N GLN A 137 10.56 6.70 19.53
CA GLN A 137 9.56 5.72 19.98
C GLN A 137 8.10 6.16 19.79
N LYS A 138 7.81 7.23 19.03
CA LYS A 138 6.43 7.71 18.83
C LYS A 138 6.19 8.03 17.36
N ASN A 139 5.16 7.41 16.78
CA ASN A 139 4.63 7.80 15.48
C ASN A 139 3.92 9.15 15.60
N THR A 140 4.67 10.26 15.51
CA THR A 140 4.16 11.63 15.69
C THR A 140 3.92 12.38 14.36
N GLY A 141 3.88 11.68 13.22
CA GLY A 141 3.90 12.32 11.90
C GLY A 141 3.17 11.54 10.79
N THR A 142 3.87 11.37 9.66
CA THR A 142 3.36 10.87 8.37
C THR A 142 3.52 9.36 8.19
N ASN A 143 3.83 8.59 9.25
CA ASN A 143 4.02 7.13 9.16
C ASN A 143 2.69 6.36 9.17
N TRP A 144 1.90 6.60 8.14
CA TRP A 144 0.66 5.90 7.87
C TRP A 144 0.42 5.87 6.36
N LYS A 145 -0.51 5.03 5.95
CA LYS A 145 -0.85 4.77 4.56
C LYS A 145 -2.36 4.72 4.42
N ILE A 146 -2.86 5.16 3.26
CA ILE A 146 -4.24 4.94 2.85
C ILE A 146 -4.22 3.96 1.69
N CYS A 147 -5.11 2.99 1.69
CA CYS A 147 -5.33 2.20 0.49
C CYS A 147 -6.80 1.91 0.23
N THR A 148 -7.16 1.83 -1.05
CA THR A 148 -8.48 1.38 -1.50
C THR A 148 -8.32 0.45 -2.70
N THR A 149 -9.40 -0.22 -3.10
CA THR A 149 -9.48 -0.98 -4.34
C THR A 149 -10.67 -0.47 -5.15
N LEU A 150 -10.42 -0.04 -6.39
CA LEU A 150 -11.48 0.46 -7.29
C LEU A 150 -12.13 -0.66 -8.11
N LEU A 151 -11.42 -1.78 -8.28
CA LEU A 151 -11.85 -2.96 -9.01
C LEU A 151 -11.18 -4.19 -8.41
N GLY A 152 -11.94 -5.27 -8.25
CA GLY A 152 -11.45 -6.52 -7.65
C GLY A 152 -11.42 -6.46 -6.12
N PRO A 153 -10.80 -7.46 -5.48
CA PRO A 153 -10.88 -7.65 -4.03
C PRO A 153 -9.97 -6.69 -3.26
N SER A 154 -10.41 -6.30 -2.07
CA SER A 154 -9.70 -5.40 -1.17
C SER A 154 -8.53 -6.09 -0.45
N THR A 155 -7.55 -5.28 -0.02
CA THR A 155 -6.48 -5.71 0.87
C THR A 155 -7.06 -6.32 2.16
N LEU A 156 -6.51 -7.45 2.57
CA LEU A 156 -6.91 -8.17 3.77
C LEU A 156 -6.10 -7.67 4.96
N PHE A 157 -6.75 -7.47 6.10
CA PHE A 157 -6.14 -7.09 7.37
C PHE A 157 -6.41 -8.17 8.41
N VAL A 158 -5.44 -8.42 9.29
CA VAL A 158 -5.72 -9.15 10.53
C VAL A 158 -6.61 -8.27 11.41
N PRO A 159 -7.69 -8.80 12.04
CA PRO A 159 -8.56 -8.02 12.92
C PRO A 159 -7.80 -7.25 14.00
N LEU A 160 -8.34 -6.08 14.37
CA LEU A 160 -7.65 -5.11 15.21
C LEU A 160 -7.19 -5.69 16.56
N GLU A 161 -8.02 -6.52 17.17
CA GLU A 161 -7.77 -7.23 18.43
C GLU A 161 -6.60 -8.23 18.37
N HIS A 162 -6.20 -8.64 17.16
CA HIS A 162 -5.16 -9.63 16.92
C HIS A 162 -3.87 -9.03 16.35
N GLN A 163 -3.85 -7.73 16.03
CA GLN A 163 -2.71 -7.06 15.39
C GLN A 163 -1.40 -7.20 16.18
N SER A 164 -1.44 -6.99 17.51
CA SER A 164 -0.25 -7.15 18.36
C SER A 164 0.30 -8.58 18.34
N SER A 165 -0.59 -9.58 18.49
CA SER A 165 -0.23 -11.00 18.43
C SER A 165 0.30 -11.40 17.05
N ALA A 166 -0.28 -10.86 15.98
CA ALA A 166 0.16 -11.10 14.61
C ALA A 166 1.55 -10.53 14.34
N ARG A 167 1.86 -9.32 14.83
CA ARG A 167 3.22 -8.75 14.76
C ARG A 167 4.23 -9.61 15.51
N ALA A 168 3.88 -10.10 16.70
CA ALA A 168 4.75 -10.99 17.47
C ALA A 168 5.06 -12.29 16.71
N LYS A 169 4.04 -12.93 16.11
CA LYS A 169 4.23 -14.12 15.27
C LYS A 169 5.06 -13.84 14.03
N GLN A 170 4.83 -12.71 13.35
CA GLN A 170 5.63 -12.28 12.21
C GLN A 170 7.10 -12.08 12.57
N GLU A 171 7.39 -11.49 13.72
CA GLU A 171 8.76 -11.30 14.19
C GLU A 171 9.43 -12.65 14.52
N LEU A 172 8.71 -13.57 15.18
CA LEU A 172 9.22 -14.92 15.45
C LEU A 172 9.53 -15.69 14.16
N ALA A 173 8.62 -15.69 13.18
CA ALA A 173 8.83 -16.34 11.89
C ALA A 173 10.07 -15.76 11.17
N ARG A 174 10.22 -14.43 11.17
CA ARG A 174 11.40 -13.76 10.59
C ARG A 174 12.68 -14.12 11.31
N GLN A 175 12.67 -14.23 12.64
CA GLN A 175 13.84 -14.64 13.42
C GLN A 175 14.20 -16.10 13.13
N ALA A 176 13.21 -16.99 13.03
CA ALA A 176 13.41 -18.40 12.72
C ALA A 176 13.96 -18.61 11.29
N ALA A 177 13.52 -17.80 10.33
CA ALA A 177 14.01 -17.82 8.95
C ALA A 177 15.27 -16.96 8.73
N SER A 178 15.74 -16.24 9.76
CA SER A 178 16.93 -15.39 9.66
C SER A 178 18.16 -16.25 9.44
N THR A 179 19.05 -15.77 8.59
CA THR A 179 20.32 -16.43 8.27
C THR A 179 21.45 -15.45 8.53
N ASP A 180 22.58 -15.92 9.05
CA ASP A 180 23.74 -15.07 9.42
C ASP A 180 24.52 -14.51 8.21
N HIS A 181 23.93 -14.49 7.01
CA HIS A 181 24.64 -14.06 5.82
C HIS A 181 24.42 -12.57 5.52
N GLU A 182 25.51 -11.86 5.25
CA GLU A 182 25.44 -10.49 4.76
C GLU A 182 25.04 -10.49 3.28
N CYS A 183 23.76 -10.21 3.01
CA CYS A 183 23.29 -10.06 1.65
C CYS A 183 23.43 -8.62 1.15
N LEU A 184 24.11 -8.44 0.01
CA LEU A 184 24.15 -7.18 -0.74
C LEU A 184 23.30 -7.23 -2.03
N SER A 185 22.71 -8.38 -2.35
CA SER A 185 21.97 -8.61 -3.59
C SER A 185 20.46 -8.69 -3.35
N LEU A 186 19.72 -7.85 -4.06
CA LEU A 186 18.25 -7.90 -4.13
C LEU A 186 17.71 -9.23 -4.71
N ARG A 187 18.58 -10.04 -5.34
CA ARG A 187 18.23 -11.33 -5.96
C ARG A 187 18.90 -12.51 -5.26
N CYS A 188 19.29 -12.36 -4.00
CA CYS A 188 19.85 -13.48 -3.26
C CYS A 188 18.83 -14.60 -3.08
N VAL A 189 19.16 -15.79 -3.57
CA VAL A 189 18.32 -16.98 -3.46
C VAL A 189 18.05 -17.31 -1.98
N GLY A 190 19.04 -17.17 -1.10
CA GLY A 190 18.86 -17.36 0.34
C GLY A 190 17.85 -16.38 0.94
N CYS A 191 17.88 -15.11 0.54
CA CYS A 191 16.89 -14.14 0.98
C CYS A 191 15.50 -14.41 0.40
N ALA A 192 15.41 -14.86 -0.85
CA ALA A 192 14.14 -15.24 -1.44
C ALA A 192 13.52 -16.44 -0.68
N MET A 193 14.31 -17.49 -0.44
CA MET A 193 13.87 -18.68 0.28
C MET A 193 13.44 -18.38 1.72
N ALA A 194 14.19 -17.55 2.44
CA ALA A 194 13.81 -17.16 3.79
C ALA A 194 12.54 -16.29 3.80
N ALA A 195 12.36 -15.40 2.82
CA ALA A 195 11.11 -14.65 2.69
C ALA A 195 9.92 -15.57 2.38
N ASP A 196 10.11 -16.60 1.54
CA ASP A 196 9.09 -17.60 1.25
C ASP A 196 8.76 -18.47 2.47
N ALA A 197 9.76 -18.91 3.24
CA ALA A 197 9.56 -19.63 4.49
C ALA A 197 8.72 -18.82 5.51
N VAL A 198 9.01 -17.52 5.64
CA VAL A 198 8.20 -16.62 6.48
C VAL A 198 6.77 -16.51 5.96
N ARG A 199 6.57 -16.42 4.64
CA ARG A 199 5.23 -16.35 4.04
C ARG A 199 4.42 -17.62 4.35
N ASP A 200 5.01 -18.79 4.15
CA ASP A 200 4.37 -20.07 4.37
C ASP A 200 3.98 -20.26 5.86
N GLU A 201 4.89 -19.91 6.76
CA GLU A 201 4.62 -19.96 8.21
C GLU A 201 3.48 -18.99 8.60
N LEU A 202 3.49 -17.77 8.08
CA LEU A 202 2.47 -16.77 8.42
C LEU A 202 1.11 -17.07 7.81
N ALA A 203 1.06 -17.68 6.62
CA ALA A 203 -0.19 -18.11 6.00
C ALA A 203 -0.96 -19.06 6.93
N THR A 204 -0.24 -19.97 7.60
CA THR A 204 -0.83 -20.94 8.54
C THR A 204 -1.04 -20.36 9.93
N THR A 205 -0.04 -19.67 10.48
CA THR A 205 -0.06 -19.25 11.89
C THR A 205 -0.99 -18.08 12.17
N LEU A 206 -1.35 -17.29 11.15
CA LEU A 206 -2.29 -16.17 11.24
C LEU A 206 -3.70 -16.52 10.77
N GLU A 207 -3.91 -17.67 10.11
CA GLU A 207 -5.25 -18.14 9.71
C GLU A 207 -6.28 -18.11 10.86
N PRO A 208 -5.96 -18.56 12.09
CA PRO A 208 -6.91 -18.55 13.19
C PRO A 208 -7.34 -17.15 13.66
N PHE A 209 -6.61 -16.09 13.28
CA PHE A 209 -6.96 -14.72 13.63
C PHE A 209 -8.04 -14.13 12.72
N GLY A 210 -8.38 -14.82 11.62
CA GLY A 210 -9.36 -14.31 10.67
C GLY A 210 -8.83 -13.18 9.80
N ARG A 211 -9.75 -12.54 9.05
CA ARG A 211 -9.43 -11.50 8.08
C ARG A 211 -10.59 -10.53 7.92
N GLU A 212 -10.25 -9.26 7.73
CA GLU A 212 -11.18 -8.18 7.42
C GLU A 212 -10.69 -7.43 6.18
N ALA A 213 -11.60 -6.76 5.48
CA ALA A 213 -11.27 -5.97 4.31
C ALA A 213 -12.21 -4.78 4.19
N ALA A 214 -11.70 -3.68 3.64
CA ALA A 214 -12.52 -2.52 3.29
C ALA A 214 -13.60 -2.92 2.27
N ALA A 215 -14.83 -2.49 2.49
CA ALA A 215 -15.89 -2.66 1.51
C ALA A 215 -15.68 -1.74 0.30
N MET A 216 -16.44 -1.97 -0.78
CA MET A 216 -16.43 -1.08 -1.93
C MET A 216 -16.91 0.32 -1.51
N GLY A 217 -16.13 1.36 -1.86
CA GLY A 217 -16.38 2.73 -1.40
C GLY A 217 -15.78 3.05 -0.02
N GLU A 218 -15.01 2.12 0.55
CA GLU A 218 -14.21 2.34 1.76
C GLU A 218 -12.72 2.29 1.45
N CYS A 219 -11.92 3.00 2.25
CA CYS A 219 -10.47 2.90 2.23
C CYS A 219 -9.96 2.48 3.63
N ALA A 220 -8.87 1.72 3.66
CA ALA A 220 -8.15 1.45 4.88
C ALA A 220 -7.14 2.58 5.13
N VAL A 221 -7.17 3.14 6.34
CA VAL A 221 -6.14 4.02 6.87
C VAL A 221 -5.40 3.25 7.94
N PHE A 222 -4.08 3.11 7.82
CA PHE A 222 -3.31 2.27 8.73
C PHE A 222 -1.90 2.79 8.98
N LYS A 223 -1.39 2.53 10.17
CA LYS A 223 -0.01 2.85 10.52
C LYS A 223 0.95 1.90 9.79
N VAL A 224 2.16 2.38 9.54
CA VAL A 224 3.25 1.57 8.95
C VAL A 224 4.45 1.51 9.89
N GLY A 225 5.32 0.53 9.70
CA GLY A 225 6.43 0.23 10.61
C GLY A 225 6.19 -1.07 11.37
N ARG A 226 7.29 -1.79 11.69
CA ARG A 226 7.19 -3.15 12.25
C ARG A 226 6.54 -3.23 13.63
N ASP A 227 6.66 -2.19 14.45
CA ASP A 227 6.24 -2.26 15.86
C ASP A 227 4.75 -1.95 16.06
N PHE A 228 4.17 -1.15 15.15
CA PHE A 228 2.81 -0.61 15.28
C PHE A 228 2.01 -0.63 13.98
N GLY A 229 2.60 -1.12 12.89
CA GLY A 229 1.94 -1.20 11.60
C GLY A 229 0.88 -2.31 11.56
N ALA A 230 -0.12 -2.10 10.72
CA ALA A 230 -1.15 -3.11 10.49
C ALA A 230 -0.60 -4.28 9.68
N VAL A 231 -0.78 -5.49 10.20
CA VAL A 231 -0.51 -6.74 9.49
C VAL A 231 -1.60 -6.95 8.45
N HIS A 232 -1.19 -7.03 7.19
CA HIS A 232 -2.07 -7.10 6.04
C HIS A 232 -1.51 -7.99 4.93
N SER A 233 -2.36 -8.37 3.98
CA SER A 233 -2.03 -9.24 2.84
C SER A 233 -2.81 -8.81 1.60
N GLU A 234 -2.24 -9.05 0.43
CA GLU A 234 -3.01 -9.08 -0.80
C GLU A 234 -4.09 -10.18 -0.75
N PRO A 235 -5.25 -9.94 -1.36
CA PRO A 235 -6.30 -10.96 -1.51
C PRO A 235 -5.96 -11.96 -2.61
N CYS A 236 -6.58 -13.14 -2.55
CA CYS A 236 -6.57 -14.09 -3.65
C CYS A 236 -7.27 -13.49 -4.88
N MET A 237 -6.66 -13.65 -6.05
CA MET A 237 -7.18 -13.09 -7.32
C MET A 237 -7.46 -14.16 -8.38
N SER A 238 -7.36 -15.44 -8.03
CA SER A 238 -7.58 -16.55 -8.97
C SER A 238 -8.98 -16.61 -9.57
N HIS A 239 -9.97 -16.00 -8.91
CA HIS A 239 -11.37 -16.01 -9.35
C HIS A 239 -11.80 -14.66 -9.96
N GLU A 240 -10.90 -13.70 -10.08
CA GLU A 240 -11.20 -12.33 -10.48
C GLU A 240 -10.96 -12.13 -11.97
N ALA A 241 -11.99 -12.32 -12.79
CA ALA A 241 -11.87 -12.27 -14.25
C ALA A 241 -11.47 -10.87 -14.79
N SER A 242 -11.82 -9.80 -14.08
CA SER A 242 -11.55 -8.41 -14.50
C SER A 242 -10.22 -7.86 -13.99
N GLY A 243 -9.47 -8.62 -13.18
CA GLY A 243 -8.25 -8.16 -12.52
C GLY A 243 -8.53 -7.23 -11.33
N ARG A 244 -7.49 -6.52 -10.89
CA ARG A 244 -7.53 -5.68 -9.68
C ARG A 244 -6.91 -4.30 -9.91
N VAL A 245 -7.59 -3.26 -9.44
CA VAL A 245 -7.09 -1.87 -9.42
C VAL A 245 -6.96 -1.41 -7.98
N PHE A 246 -5.73 -1.48 -7.47
CA PHE A 246 -5.37 -1.09 -6.12
C PHE A 246 -4.81 0.32 -6.09
N ILE A 247 -5.21 1.12 -5.12
CA ILE A 247 -4.65 2.45 -4.88
C ILE A 247 -3.95 2.48 -3.54
N ASN A 248 -2.76 3.05 -3.54
CA ASN A 248 -1.96 3.33 -2.37
C ASN A 248 -1.66 4.83 -2.30
N VAL A 249 -1.78 5.41 -1.11
CA VAL A 249 -1.38 6.78 -0.80
C VAL A 249 -0.47 6.76 0.42
N VAL A 250 0.74 7.28 0.27
CA VAL A 250 1.67 7.55 1.36
C VAL A 250 1.76 9.07 1.55
N PRO A 251 1.09 9.62 2.56
CA PRO A 251 1.21 11.03 2.93
C PRO A 251 2.63 11.37 3.34
N GLY A 252 3.08 12.58 3.06
CA GLY A 252 4.42 13.03 3.46
C GLY A 252 4.52 14.55 3.45
N THR A 253 5.51 15.09 4.15
CA THR A 253 5.93 16.47 3.91
C THR A 253 6.63 16.58 2.56
N GLU A 254 6.75 17.81 2.04
CA GLU A 254 7.51 18.06 0.81
C GLU A 254 8.96 17.55 0.93
N ASP A 255 9.61 17.82 2.06
CA ASP A 255 11.00 17.41 2.31
C ASP A 255 11.17 15.90 2.43
N GLU A 256 10.23 15.22 3.08
CA GLU A 256 10.21 13.75 3.18
C GLU A 256 10.13 13.09 1.79
N LEU A 257 9.25 13.60 0.93
CA LEU A 257 9.04 13.08 -0.42
C LEU A 257 10.18 13.45 -1.37
N LYS A 258 10.73 14.66 -1.28
CA LYS A 258 11.97 15.04 -1.98
C LYS A 258 13.11 14.11 -1.63
N THR A 259 13.33 13.88 -0.33
CA THR A 259 14.37 12.97 0.15
C THR A 259 14.17 11.55 -0.37
N LEU A 260 12.93 11.07 -0.41
CA LEU A 260 12.58 9.76 -0.95
C LEU A 260 12.92 9.65 -2.45
N LEU A 261 12.52 10.63 -3.27
CA LEU A 261 12.79 10.61 -4.71
C LEU A 261 14.29 10.73 -5.02
N VAL A 262 15.02 11.55 -4.27
CA VAL A 262 16.48 11.67 -4.41
C VAL A 262 17.18 10.34 -4.16
N LYS A 263 16.73 9.54 -3.18
CA LYS A 263 17.25 8.18 -2.95
C LYS A 263 17.05 7.25 -4.16
N TRP A 264 16.07 7.53 -5.01
CA TRP A 264 15.80 6.78 -6.24
C TRP A 264 16.38 7.43 -7.50
N GLY A 265 17.15 8.52 -7.36
CA GLY A 265 17.71 9.27 -8.48
C GLY A 265 16.65 9.99 -9.31
N MET A 266 15.55 10.40 -8.69
CA MET A 266 14.44 11.11 -9.33
C MET A 266 14.29 12.53 -8.77
N GLU A 267 13.73 13.42 -9.59
CA GLU A 267 13.41 14.80 -9.20
C GLU A 267 11.97 14.93 -8.70
N PHE A 268 11.73 15.84 -7.75
CA PHE A 268 10.39 16.15 -7.22
C PHE A 268 9.83 17.44 -7.86
N PRO A 269 8.52 17.51 -8.20
CA PRO A 269 7.54 16.42 -8.20
C PRO A 269 7.77 15.48 -9.40
N ARG A 270 7.30 14.25 -9.29
CA ARG A 270 7.47 13.22 -10.32
C ARG A 270 6.17 12.49 -10.60
N GLN A 271 5.97 12.14 -11.85
CA GLN A 271 4.97 11.18 -12.28
C GLN A 271 5.55 10.25 -13.34
N TRP A 272 5.17 8.98 -13.27
CA TRP A 272 5.64 7.95 -14.18
C TRP A 272 4.70 6.75 -14.14
N TRP A 273 4.75 5.92 -15.17
CA TRP A 273 4.14 4.61 -15.13
C TRP A 273 5.04 3.59 -15.77
N VAL A 274 4.89 2.33 -15.36
CA VAL A 274 5.65 1.21 -15.88
C VAL A 274 4.68 0.08 -16.18
N GLY A 275 4.72 -0.40 -17.42
CA GLY A 275 4.03 -1.61 -17.82
C GLY A 275 4.80 -2.84 -17.34
N GLY A 276 4.09 -3.77 -16.70
CA GLY A 276 4.53 -5.16 -16.64
C GLY A 276 4.53 -5.76 -18.05
N ARG A 277 5.42 -6.73 -18.29
CA ARG A 277 5.34 -7.56 -19.49
C ARG A 277 4.15 -8.49 -19.40
#